data_AF-A0A851GII3-F1
#
_entry.id   AF-A0A851GII3-F1
#
_cell.length_a   1.000
_cell.length_b   1.000
_cell.length_c   1.000
_cell.angle_alpha   90.00
_cell.angle_beta   90.00
_cell.angle_gamma   90.00
#
_symmetry.space_group_name_H-M   'P 1'
#
loop_
_entity.id
_entity.type
_entity.pdbx_description
1 polymer ?
#
loop_
_entity_poly.entity_id
_entity_poly.type
_entity_poly.pdbx_seq_one_letter_code
_entity_poly.pdbx_strand_id
1 'polypeptide(L)'
;MNEKNVFHHQLSWGDADRGWKMRIGKGGQIYSLIGPFGEAMPPQIHKGSEWNDEVWQLVSVCSSKNDATLVKVGSQKKRPLAYFIHGSGIYKRDPQCMDAFYNPILAESVSPSSYAILNWGQHAHVPSIHRSSALYYTRMNVLQDGTIELNYAIHNFGSDLLDYFNTPWGGVRHSALPTHLLSRPEGGYAPTEFVSFGGDGIIDANQSGGWSGFFTRNAPEAWGVALVFGNSEQNQKAVKLRYRWGYAGGKKNARDYFVSVVNPRVPVGKNQTLNVRIYIIVDQLKNISRRAEDLIPKTRYHVSSLEKSPPLTVECEAENYVGKLQLSAWPTAGSRPLFLVRQRATGKTFVTDDLYAFASRDDFSPYHPAYKGRAPVVRPYDGKTEYLKLLGFAGDDFSLKMPGHDGAHHSDPSGSSPQENSLHGIRR
;
A
#
# COMPACT_ATOMS: atom_id res chain seq x y z
N MET A 1 18.51 12.09 4.78
CA MET A 1 17.39 12.46 3.89
C MET A 1 16.57 13.54 4.58
N ASN A 2 15.93 14.45 3.85
CA ASN A 2 15.17 15.56 4.46
C ASN A 2 13.74 15.11 4.76
N GLU A 3 13.33 15.16 6.04
CA GLU A 3 11.97 14.78 6.48
C GLU A 3 10.89 15.67 5.85
N LYS A 4 11.18 16.95 5.56
CA LYS A 4 10.23 17.87 4.90
C LYS A 4 9.72 17.35 3.55
N ASN A 5 10.47 16.45 2.93
CA ASN A 5 10.08 15.87 1.65
C ASN A 5 8.97 14.82 1.81
N VAL A 6 8.85 14.16 2.97
CA VAL A 6 7.88 13.09 3.22
C VAL A 6 6.78 13.45 4.20
N PHE A 7 7.03 14.28 5.23
CA PHE A 7 6.05 14.57 6.27
C PHE A 7 4.73 15.10 5.68
N HIS A 8 3.61 14.56 6.17
CA HIS A 8 2.28 15.02 5.82
C HIS A 8 1.40 15.25 7.06
N HIS A 9 1.31 14.26 7.94
CA HIS A 9 0.48 14.35 9.14
C HIS A 9 1.10 13.64 10.35
N GLN A 10 0.63 13.97 11.55
CA GLN A 10 1.05 13.30 12.79
C GLN A 10 -0.17 13.03 13.67
N LEU A 11 -0.25 11.80 14.18
CA LEU A 11 -1.12 11.43 15.30
C LEU A 11 -0.28 11.18 16.54
N SER A 12 -0.85 11.45 17.71
CA SER A 12 -0.18 11.20 18.98
C SER A 12 -1.19 10.83 20.06
N TRP A 13 -0.72 10.09 21.05
CA TRP A 13 -1.49 9.75 22.25
C TRP A 13 -0.57 9.75 23.46
N GLY A 14 -1.10 10.13 24.63
CA GLY A 14 -0.37 10.12 25.90
C GLY A 14 0.69 11.22 26.04
N ASP A 15 1.52 11.07 27.07
CA ASP A 15 2.65 11.97 27.40
C ASP A 15 3.98 11.44 26.82
N ALA A 16 5.10 12.08 27.16
CA ALA A 16 6.42 11.68 26.67
C ALA A 16 6.91 10.32 27.21
N ASP A 17 6.41 9.89 28.38
CA ASP A 17 6.91 8.70 29.09
C ASP A 17 6.09 7.45 28.78
N ARG A 18 4.80 7.62 28.47
CA ARG A 18 3.83 6.53 28.26
C ARG A 18 3.04 6.65 26.96
N GLY A 19 3.30 7.68 26.16
CA GLY A 19 2.64 7.93 24.90
C GLY A 19 3.43 7.51 23.66
N TRP A 20 2.90 7.87 22.50
CA TRP A 20 3.55 7.66 21.22
C TRP A 20 3.22 8.79 20.23
N LYS A 21 4.07 8.94 19.22
CA LYS A 21 3.88 9.82 18.06
C LYS A 21 4.04 8.99 16.78
N MET A 22 3.04 9.02 15.92
CA MET A 22 3.05 8.35 14.63
C MET A 22 3.00 9.39 13.52
N ARG A 23 3.96 9.37 12.59
CA ARG A 23 4.00 10.29 11.45
C ARG A 23 3.65 9.57 10.16
N ILE A 24 2.76 10.21 9.41
CA ILE A 24 2.23 9.75 8.13
C ILE A 24 2.88 10.56 7.02
N GLY A 25 3.34 9.85 5.99
CA GLY A 25 3.99 10.42 4.83
C GLY A 25 3.01 10.80 3.73
N LYS A 26 3.44 11.60 2.76
CA LYS A 26 2.62 12.05 1.61
C LYS A 26 2.04 10.91 0.77
N GLY A 27 2.63 9.72 0.81
CA GLY A 27 2.10 8.53 0.12
C GLY A 27 1.00 7.81 0.89
N GLY A 28 0.77 8.15 2.16
CA GLY A 28 -0.13 7.44 3.08
C GLY A 28 0.56 6.39 3.95
N GLN A 29 1.89 6.24 3.83
CA GLN A 29 2.70 5.31 4.63
C GLN A 29 2.99 5.86 6.03
N ILE A 30 3.09 4.97 7.03
CA ILE A 30 3.64 5.33 8.34
C ILE A 30 5.16 5.23 8.23
N TYR A 31 5.85 6.36 8.33
CA TYR A 31 7.30 6.43 8.14
C TYR A 31 8.08 6.67 9.44
N SER A 32 7.39 7.00 10.53
CA SER A 32 7.96 7.14 11.88
C SER A 32 6.92 6.76 12.93
N LEU A 33 7.36 6.01 13.95
CA LEU A 33 6.58 5.66 15.12
C LEU A 33 7.51 5.70 16.35
N ILE A 34 7.34 6.73 17.16
CA ILE A 34 8.18 7.01 18.33
C ILE A 34 7.37 6.70 19.59
N GLY A 35 7.90 5.83 20.44
CA GLY A 35 7.35 5.53 21.77
C GLY A 35 8.45 5.53 22.84
N PRO A 36 8.20 4.95 24.04
CA PRO A 36 9.19 4.90 25.12
C PRO A 36 10.44 4.07 24.78
N PHE A 37 10.39 3.30 23.69
CA PHE A 37 11.52 2.56 23.12
C PHE A 37 12.34 3.37 22.09
N GLY A 38 12.01 4.64 21.84
CA GLY A 38 12.58 5.44 20.77
C GLY A 38 11.86 5.26 19.43
N GLU A 39 12.59 5.37 18.32
CA GLU A 39 12.05 5.23 16.95
C GLU A 39 11.95 3.75 16.54
N ALA A 40 10.72 3.28 16.27
CA ALA A 40 10.47 1.93 15.77
C ALA A 40 10.78 1.79 14.29
N MET A 41 10.81 2.85 13.49
CA MET A 41 11.06 2.72 12.05
C MET A 41 12.56 2.60 11.72
N PRO A 42 12.92 1.70 10.79
CA PRO A 42 14.31 1.48 10.39
C PRO A 42 14.92 2.73 9.72
N PRO A 43 16.27 2.86 9.74
CA PRO A 43 16.95 3.98 9.12
C PRO A 43 16.78 3.98 7.59
N GLN A 44 16.56 5.16 7.02
CA GLN A 44 16.48 5.33 5.57
C GLN A 44 17.89 5.38 4.96
N ILE A 45 18.42 4.22 4.55
CA ILE A 45 19.81 4.13 4.06
C ILE A 45 19.93 4.16 2.52
N HIS A 46 18.85 3.93 1.79
CA HIS A 46 18.88 3.79 0.32
C HIS A 46 18.47 5.08 -0.39
N LYS A 47 19.41 5.69 -1.13
CA LYS A 47 19.22 6.93 -1.92
C LYS A 47 18.28 6.79 -3.16
N GLY A 48 17.54 5.69 -3.27
CA GLY A 48 16.59 5.45 -4.36
C GLY A 48 15.28 4.80 -3.91
N SER A 49 15.03 4.76 -2.61
CA SER A 49 13.80 4.27 -2.00
C SER A 49 13.47 5.08 -0.74
N GLU A 50 13.76 6.38 -0.77
CA GLU A 50 13.63 7.29 0.35
C GLU A 50 12.20 7.29 0.90
N TRP A 51 12.03 6.77 2.12
CA TRP A 51 10.73 6.63 2.78
C TRP A 51 9.73 5.77 1.99
N ASN A 52 10.24 4.75 1.28
CA ASN A 52 9.44 3.81 0.50
C ASN A 52 9.53 2.38 1.05
N ASP A 53 10.71 1.78 1.24
CA ASP A 53 10.80 0.39 1.72
C ASP A 53 10.81 0.27 3.26
N GLU A 54 11.56 1.15 3.91
CA GLU A 54 11.77 1.25 5.36
C GLU A 54 10.61 1.97 6.07
N VAL A 55 9.37 1.61 5.75
CA VAL A 55 8.13 2.23 6.24
C VAL A 55 7.05 1.15 6.36
N TRP A 56 5.91 1.50 6.97
CA TRP A 56 4.71 0.66 6.90
C TRP A 56 3.78 1.16 5.81
N GLN A 57 3.47 0.28 4.84
CA GLN A 57 2.66 0.63 3.68
C GLN A 57 1.79 -0.54 3.23
N LEU A 58 0.81 -0.24 2.39
CA LEU A 58 0.08 -1.25 1.62
C LEU A 58 0.91 -1.70 0.42
N VAL A 59 0.71 -2.93 -0.03
CA VAL A 59 1.21 -3.40 -1.33
C VAL A 59 0.13 -4.24 -1.99
N SER A 60 -0.09 -4.06 -3.29
CA SER A 60 -0.97 -4.89 -4.10
C SER A 60 -0.23 -5.44 -5.31
N VAL A 61 -0.50 -6.69 -5.64
CA VAL A 61 0.20 -7.44 -6.68
C VAL A 61 -0.83 -8.18 -7.54
N CYS A 62 -0.59 -8.15 -8.85
CA CYS A 62 -1.20 -9.06 -9.80
C CYS A 62 -0.19 -10.17 -10.09
N SER A 63 -0.32 -11.31 -9.43
CA SER A 63 0.71 -12.35 -9.49
C SER A 63 0.86 -12.92 -10.90
N SER A 64 -0.21 -13.00 -11.68
CA SER A 64 -0.19 -13.49 -13.07
C SER A 64 0.53 -12.56 -14.05
N LYS A 65 0.66 -11.26 -13.73
CA LYS A 65 1.39 -10.29 -14.54
C LYS A 65 2.83 -10.06 -14.09
N ASN A 66 3.26 -10.69 -12.98
CA ASN A 66 4.67 -10.70 -12.62
C ASN A 66 5.45 -11.55 -13.61
N ASP A 67 6.34 -10.91 -14.36
CA ASP A 67 7.22 -11.58 -15.30
C ASP A 67 8.63 -11.68 -14.70
N ALA A 68 8.97 -12.89 -14.28
CA ALA A 68 10.27 -13.23 -13.70
C ALA A 68 11.39 -13.29 -14.75
N THR A 69 11.08 -13.17 -16.05
CA THR A 69 12.10 -13.18 -17.09
C THR A 69 13.01 -11.97 -16.93
N LEU A 70 14.29 -12.27 -16.72
CA LEU A 70 15.33 -11.28 -16.48
C LEU A 70 15.99 -10.95 -17.82
N VAL A 71 15.74 -9.78 -18.39
CA VAL A 71 16.43 -9.39 -19.62
C VAL A 71 17.66 -8.54 -19.32
N LYS A 72 18.78 -8.90 -19.97
CA LYS A 72 20.05 -8.19 -19.95
C LYS A 72 20.07 -7.25 -21.15
N VAL A 73 20.18 -5.95 -20.92
CA VAL A 73 20.53 -4.98 -21.98
C VAL A 73 21.88 -4.37 -21.61
N GLY A 74 22.93 -4.78 -22.32
CA GLY A 74 24.30 -4.32 -22.06
C GLY A 74 24.85 -4.71 -20.68
N SER A 75 25.41 -3.73 -19.96
CA SER A 75 25.98 -3.88 -18.61
C SER A 75 24.97 -3.65 -17.47
N GLN A 76 23.70 -3.36 -17.78
CA GLN A 76 22.70 -3.07 -16.75
C GLN A 76 22.25 -4.33 -16.01
N LYS A 77 22.00 -4.20 -14.70
CA LYS A 77 21.53 -5.30 -13.85
C LYS A 77 20.18 -5.83 -14.33
N LYS A 78 20.10 -7.16 -14.50
CA LYS A 78 18.87 -7.94 -14.67
C LYS A 78 17.76 -7.48 -13.73
N ARG A 79 16.54 -7.25 -14.23
CA ARG A 79 15.36 -7.05 -13.39
C ARG A 79 14.12 -7.70 -14.00
N PRO A 80 13.27 -8.32 -13.17
CA PRO A 80 11.98 -8.83 -13.60
C PRO A 80 11.03 -7.65 -13.87
N LEU A 81 10.11 -7.82 -14.81
CA LEU A 81 8.99 -6.89 -14.96
C LEU A 81 7.98 -7.22 -13.85
N ALA A 82 7.99 -6.38 -12.81
CA ALA A 82 7.32 -6.64 -11.56
C ALA A 82 6.04 -5.80 -11.44
N TYR A 83 4.91 -6.46 -11.15
CA TYR A 83 3.61 -5.87 -10.89
C TYR A 83 3.42 -5.66 -9.38
N PHE A 84 3.97 -4.57 -8.86
CA PHE A 84 3.86 -4.21 -7.45
C PHE A 84 3.38 -2.78 -7.34
N ILE A 85 2.13 -2.60 -6.93
CA ILE A 85 1.59 -1.30 -6.58
C ILE A 85 1.91 -1.07 -5.11
N HIS A 86 2.70 -0.04 -4.83
CA HIS A 86 3.13 0.35 -3.48
C HIS A 86 2.21 1.41 -2.90
N GLY A 87 2.06 1.36 -1.58
CA GLY A 87 1.30 2.27 -0.74
C GLY A 87 2.07 3.54 -0.36
N SER A 88 3.38 3.62 -0.61
CA SER A 88 4.16 4.85 -0.41
C SER A 88 4.47 5.61 -1.69
N GLY A 89 4.82 4.91 -2.79
CA GLY A 89 5.29 5.55 -4.02
C GLY A 89 6.25 4.68 -4.81
N ILE A 90 7.08 5.31 -5.64
CA ILE A 90 7.99 4.61 -6.56
C ILE A 90 9.43 4.54 -6.06
N TYR A 91 10.20 3.59 -6.58
CA TYR A 91 11.65 3.65 -6.47
C TYR A 91 12.24 4.65 -7.46
N LYS A 92 13.20 5.45 -7.02
CA LYS A 92 13.93 6.40 -7.87
C LYS A 92 14.98 5.68 -8.71
N ARG A 93 14.52 4.90 -9.68
CA ARG A 93 15.33 4.04 -10.56
C ARG A 93 15.24 4.44 -12.03
N ASP A 94 14.23 5.21 -12.39
CA ASP A 94 14.14 5.87 -13.69
C ASP A 94 14.93 7.19 -13.63
N PRO A 95 15.89 7.44 -14.53
CA PRO A 95 16.61 8.72 -14.59
C PRO A 95 15.70 9.95 -14.77
N GLN A 96 14.47 9.78 -15.29
CA GLN A 96 13.49 10.86 -15.39
C GLN A 96 12.83 11.20 -14.04
N CYS A 97 13.00 10.35 -13.02
CA CYS A 97 12.53 10.61 -11.66
C CYS A 97 13.66 11.24 -10.84
N MET A 98 13.68 12.57 -10.81
CA MET A 98 14.74 13.34 -10.13
C MET A 98 14.52 13.40 -8.62
N ASP A 99 13.26 13.47 -8.19
CA ASP A 99 12.84 13.59 -6.80
C ASP A 99 12.06 12.37 -6.33
N ALA A 100 11.90 12.21 -5.02
CA ALA A 100 11.02 11.19 -4.47
C ALA A 100 9.57 11.48 -4.92
N PHE A 101 8.95 10.50 -5.59
CA PHE A 101 7.55 10.57 -5.99
C PHE A 101 6.73 9.61 -5.14
N TYR A 102 5.94 10.20 -4.24
CA TYR A 102 4.99 9.49 -3.39
C TYR A 102 3.63 9.35 -4.08
N ASN A 103 2.83 8.39 -3.64
CA ASN A 103 1.48 8.23 -4.14
C ASN A 103 0.67 9.53 -4.00
N PRO A 104 0.06 10.05 -5.06
CA PRO A 104 -0.72 11.28 -4.98
C PRO A 104 -1.87 11.18 -3.98
N ILE A 105 -2.03 12.21 -3.15
CA ILE A 105 -3.16 12.37 -2.23
C ILE A 105 -4.35 12.89 -3.04
N LEU A 106 -5.47 12.18 -2.96
CA LEU A 106 -6.69 12.49 -3.71
C LEU A 106 -7.85 12.95 -2.82
N ALA A 107 -7.80 12.64 -1.53
CA ALA A 107 -8.70 13.16 -0.51
C ALA A 107 -8.11 12.90 0.88
N GLU A 108 -8.50 13.70 1.85
CA GLU A 108 -8.17 13.47 3.26
C GLU A 108 -9.27 13.98 4.20
N SER A 109 -9.26 13.48 5.43
CA SER A 109 -10.15 13.91 6.50
C SER A 109 -9.42 13.82 7.84
N VAL A 110 -9.50 14.88 8.63
CA VAL A 110 -8.80 15.02 9.91
C VAL A 110 -9.81 15.27 11.02
N SER A 111 -9.61 14.60 12.14
CA SER A 111 -10.25 14.91 13.42
C SER A 111 -9.22 14.71 14.55
N PRO A 112 -9.50 15.13 15.80
CA PRO A 112 -8.53 15.02 16.89
C PRO A 112 -8.00 13.59 17.14
N SER A 113 -8.82 12.57 16.88
CA SER A 113 -8.48 11.16 17.15
C SER A 113 -8.54 10.28 15.90
N SER A 114 -8.61 10.86 14.70
CA SER A 114 -8.66 10.09 13.45
C SER A 114 -8.07 10.88 12.29
N TYR A 115 -7.24 10.21 11.51
CA TYR A 115 -6.77 10.69 10.22
C TYR A 115 -7.15 9.69 9.14
N ALA A 116 -7.74 10.16 8.04
CA ALA A 116 -8.04 9.35 6.87
C ALA A 116 -7.44 9.98 5.62
N ILE A 117 -6.85 9.15 4.77
CA ILE A 117 -6.19 9.56 3.54
C ILE A 117 -6.56 8.60 2.40
N LEU A 118 -6.78 9.16 1.21
CA LEU A 118 -6.98 8.42 -0.02
C LEU A 118 -5.81 8.73 -0.97
N ASN A 119 -5.10 7.69 -1.38
CA ASN A 119 -3.98 7.79 -2.31
C ASN A 119 -4.21 6.99 -3.57
N TRP A 120 -3.65 7.44 -4.68
CA TRP A 120 -3.51 6.61 -5.88
C TRP A 120 -2.20 5.82 -5.81
N GLY A 121 -2.31 4.50 -5.62
CA GLY A 121 -1.15 3.60 -5.54
C GLY A 121 -0.31 3.66 -6.81
N GLN A 122 1.01 3.52 -6.68
CA GLN A 122 1.95 3.58 -7.81
C GLN A 122 2.72 2.28 -7.98
N HIS A 123 3.03 1.92 -9.23
CA HIS A 123 3.96 0.82 -9.48
C HIS A 123 5.34 1.16 -8.94
N ALA A 124 5.84 0.37 -8.00
CA ALA A 124 7.09 0.62 -7.30
C ALA A 124 8.30 0.57 -8.24
N HIS A 125 8.26 -0.38 -9.17
CA HIS A 125 9.31 -0.64 -10.13
C HIS A 125 9.07 0.20 -11.37
N VAL A 126 9.85 1.27 -11.51
CA VAL A 126 9.79 2.14 -12.67
C VAL A 126 11.14 2.15 -13.41
N PRO A 127 11.15 2.37 -14.74
CA PRO A 127 9.97 2.47 -15.60
C PRO A 127 9.24 1.13 -15.77
N SER A 128 7.94 1.19 -16.08
CA SER A 128 7.08 0.01 -16.27
C SER A 128 6.02 0.26 -17.34
N ILE A 129 5.57 -0.82 -17.98
CA ILE A 129 4.42 -0.84 -18.88
C ILE A 129 3.10 -1.05 -18.12
N HIS A 130 3.16 -1.46 -16.86
CA HIS A 130 1.97 -1.67 -16.06
C HIS A 130 1.38 -0.34 -15.58
N ARG A 131 0.05 -0.28 -15.59
CA ARG A 131 -0.73 0.83 -15.07
C ARG A 131 -1.29 0.46 -13.72
N SER A 132 -1.36 1.40 -12.80
CA SER A 132 -1.93 1.20 -11.48
C SER A 132 -3.40 1.58 -11.51
N SER A 133 -4.23 0.62 -11.11
CA SER A 133 -5.67 0.83 -10.93
C SER A 133 -6.12 0.62 -9.49
N ALA A 134 -5.23 0.91 -8.53
CA ALA A 134 -5.50 0.78 -7.11
C ALA A 134 -5.68 2.15 -6.43
N LEU A 135 -6.82 2.35 -5.77
CA LEU A 135 -7.00 3.40 -4.79
C LEU A 135 -6.81 2.82 -3.40
N TYR A 136 -5.99 3.48 -2.59
CA TYR A 136 -5.72 3.11 -1.21
C TYR A 136 -6.36 4.12 -0.28
N TYR A 137 -7.42 3.70 0.39
CA TYR A 137 -7.98 4.43 1.51
C TYR A 137 -7.42 3.85 2.80
N THR A 138 -6.85 4.71 3.64
CA THR A 138 -6.36 4.35 4.97
C THR A 138 -6.96 5.29 6.00
N ARG A 139 -7.66 4.74 6.99
CA ARG A 139 -8.09 5.47 8.19
C ARG A 139 -7.37 4.92 9.41
N MET A 140 -6.73 5.82 10.15
CA MET A 140 -6.04 5.58 11.40
C MET A 140 -6.85 6.23 12.51
N ASN A 141 -7.41 5.43 13.42
CA ASN A 141 -8.12 5.93 14.61
C ASN A 141 -7.27 5.71 15.85
N VAL A 142 -7.18 6.73 16.70
CA VAL A 142 -6.58 6.64 18.04
C VAL A 142 -7.68 6.31 19.04
N LEU A 143 -7.64 5.11 19.61
CA LEU A 143 -8.60 4.69 20.63
C LEU A 143 -8.23 5.29 22.00
N GLN A 144 -9.16 5.22 22.95
CA GLN A 144 -8.99 5.84 24.28
C GLN A 144 -7.74 5.34 25.01
N ASP A 145 -7.40 4.06 24.85
CA ASP A 145 -6.24 3.40 25.45
C ASP A 145 -4.95 3.53 24.62
N GLY A 146 -4.95 4.39 23.60
CA GLY A 146 -3.81 4.60 22.71
C GLY A 146 -3.60 3.51 21.68
N THR A 147 -4.50 2.53 21.56
CA THR A 147 -4.49 1.59 20.41
C THR A 147 -4.68 2.39 19.13
N ILE A 148 -3.94 2.02 18.07
CA ILE A 148 -4.18 2.54 16.73
C ILE A 148 -5.00 1.50 15.98
N GLU A 149 -6.24 1.83 15.64
CA GLU A 149 -7.04 1.04 14.70
C GLU A 149 -6.70 1.47 13.27
N LEU A 150 -6.27 0.53 12.45
CA LEU A 150 -6.00 0.71 11.03
C LEU A 150 -7.14 0.10 10.21
N ASN A 151 -7.83 0.92 9.45
CA ASN A 151 -8.82 0.48 8.46
C ASN A 151 -8.29 0.79 7.07
N TYR A 152 -8.11 -0.25 6.25
CA TYR A 152 -7.73 -0.15 4.85
C TYR A 152 -8.90 -0.51 3.96
N ALA A 153 -9.07 0.24 2.86
CA ALA A 153 -9.88 -0.18 1.73
C ALA A 153 -9.03 -0.04 0.46
N ILE A 154 -8.75 -1.18 -0.16
CA ILE A 154 -7.96 -1.29 -1.40
C ILE A 154 -8.94 -1.53 -2.54
N HIS A 155 -9.26 -0.47 -3.28
CA HIS A 155 -10.21 -0.52 -4.37
C HIS A 155 -9.50 -0.72 -5.70
N ASN A 156 -9.91 -1.75 -6.45
CA ASN A 156 -9.44 -1.99 -7.80
C ASN A 156 -10.43 -1.44 -8.82
N PHE A 157 -10.06 -0.37 -9.52
CA PHE A 157 -10.89 0.21 -10.58
C PHE A 157 -10.50 -0.26 -12.00
N GLY A 158 -9.51 -1.15 -12.11
CA GLY A 158 -8.99 -1.66 -13.39
C GLY A 158 -9.39 -3.09 -13.69
N SER A 159 -8.97 -3.58 -14.85
CA SER A 159 -9.24 -4.94 -15.34
C SER A 159 -8.33 -6.02 -14.72
N ASP A 160 -7.17 -5.62 -14.19
CA ASP A 160 -6.18 -6.56 -13.65
C ASP A 160 -6.63 -7.18 -12.33
N LEU A 161 -6.50 -8.50 -12.19
CA LEU A 161 -6.81 -9.19 -10.94
C LEU A 161 -5.70 -8.98 -9.91
N LEU A 162 -6.00 -8.30 -8.80
CA LEU A 162 -5.10 -8.18 -7.66
C LEU A 162 -5.33 -9.35 -6.71
N ASP A 163 -4.31 -10.15 -6.42
CA ASP A 163 -4.47 -11.45 -5.73
C ASP A 163 -3.50 -11.66 -4.55
N TYR A 164 -2.54 -10.74 -4.38
CA TYR A 164 -1.57 -10.77 -3.31
C TYR A 164 -1.43 -9.37 -2.71
N PHE A 165 -1.57 -9.29 -1.38
CA PHE A 165 -1.56 -8.02 -0.66
C PHE A 165 -0.61 -8.06 0.53
N ASN A 166 -0.01 -6.92 0.88
CA ASN A 166 0.61 -6.73 2.18
C ASN A 166 -0.17 -5.65 2.93
N THR A 167 -0.73 -5.97 4.11
CA THR A 167 -1.62 -5.09 4.87
C THR A 167 -1.28 -5.08 6.36
N PRO A 168 -0.15 -4.48 6.79
CA PRO A 168 0.84 -3.78 5.97
C PRO A 168 2.03 -4.67 5.57
N TRP A 169 2.83 -4.18 4.63
CA TRP A 169 4.28 -4.41 4.58
C TRP A 169 4.92 -3.46 5.58
N GLY A 170 5.74 -3.96 6.50
CA GLY A 170 6.37 -3.12 7.51
C GLY A 170 7.37 -3.89 8.37
N GLY A 171 7.46 -3.53 9.64
CA GLY A 171 8.39 -4.09 10.62
C GLY A 171 9.10 -3.01 11.42
N VAL A 172 10.22 -3.33 12.06
CA VAL A 172 10.87 -2.40 12.99
C VAL A 172 12.37 -2.29 12.81
N ARG A 173 12.90 -1.19 13.34
CA ARG A 173 14.31 -0.99 13.65
C ARG A 173 14.74 -2.04 14.66
N HIS A 174 15.57 -2.98 14.22
CA HIS A 174 15.95 -4.10 15.06
C HIS A 174 16.81 -3.67 16.26
N SER A 175 17.68 -2.67 16.10
CA SER A 175 18.50 -2.12 17.18
C SER A 175 17.70 -1.49 18.32
N ALA A 176 16.49 -0.98 18.06
CA ALA A 176 15.60 -0.44 19.09
C ALA A 176 14.69 -1.51 19.70
N LEU A 177 14.22 -2.45 18.87
CA LEU A 177 13.27 -3.49 19.25
C LEU A 177 13.81 -4.87 18.83
N PRO A 178 14.82 -5.40 19.55
CA PRO A 178 15.54 -6.59 19.14
C PRO A 178 14.78 -7.88 19.39
N THR A 179 13.72 -7.90 20.18
CA THR A 179 12.97 -9.12 20.53
C THR A 179 11.69 -9.22 19.72
N HIS A 180 11.57 -10.21 18.83
CA HIS A 180 10.31 -10.52 18.13
C HIS A 180 9.60 -11.68 18.83
N LEU A 181 8.34 -11.46 19.22
CA LEU A 181 7.47 -12.44 19.86
C LEU A 181 6.26 -12.72 18.96
N LEU A 182 5.87 -13.98 18.86
CA LEU A 182 4.69 -14.42 18.14
C LEU A 182 3.75 -15.14 19.10
N SER A 183 2.48 -14.75 19.07
CA SER A 183 1.42 -15.40 19.86
C SER A 183 1.13 -16.81 19.37
N ARG A 184 0.74 -17.71 20.28
CA ARG A 184 0.42 -19.10 19.96
C ARG A 184 -1.09 -19.37 19.99
N PRO A 185 -1.60 -20.33 19.18
CA PRO A 185 -3.03 -20.65 19.14
C PRO A 185 -3.61 -21.06 20.49
N GLU A 186 -2.84 -21.75 21.32
CA GLU A 186 -3.22 -22.21 22.65
C GLU A 186 -3.13 -21.12 23.74
N GLY A 187 -2.76 -19.90 23.36
CA GLY A 187 -2.49 -18.79 24.27
C GLY A 187 -1.01 -18.58 24.55
N GLY A 188 -0.69 -17.43 25.16
CA GLY A 188 0.69 -17.01 25.38
C GLY A 188 1.44 -16.66 24.08
N TYR A 189 2.76 -16.62 24.17
CA TYR A 189 3.65 -16.20 23.07
C TYR A 189 5.04 -16.79 23.24
N ALA A 190 5.82 -16.79 22.15
CA ALA A 190 7.21 -17.22 22.16
C ALA A 190 8.09 -16.37 21.26
N PRO A 191 9.40 -16.27 21.55
CA PRO A 191 10.34 -15.67 20.63
C PRO A 191 10.41 -16.47 19.32
N THR A 192 10.57 -15.78 18.21
CA THR A 192 10.81 -16.42 16.92
C THR A 192 12.30 -16.47 16.61
N GLU A 193 12.71 -17.42 15.79
CA GLU A 193 14.06 -17.39 15.23
C GLU A 193 14.26 -16.24 14.24
N PHE A 194 15.49 -15.74 14.23
CA PHE A 194 15.94 -14.71 13.31
C PHE A 194 16.34 -15.31 11.97
N VAL A 195 15.45 -15.18 11.00
CA VAL A 195 15.61 -15.67 9.64
C VAL A 195 15.73 -14.51 8.65
N SER A 196 16.29 -14.78 7.46
CA SER A 196 16.22 -13.81 6.36
C SER A 196 14.78 -13.67 5.89
N PHE A 197 14.32 -12.45 5.62
CA PHE A 197 13.03 -12.26 4.98
C PHE A 197 13.01 -12.93 3.60
N GLY A 198 11.95 -13.67 3.29
CA GLY A 198 11.88 -14.54 2.10
C GLY A 198 12.37 -15.98 2.31
N GLY A 199 12.90 -16.29 3.50
CA GLY A 199 13.15 -17.67 3.97
C GLY A 199 11.97 -18.23 4.77
N ASP A 200 12.29 -19.00 5.82
CA ASP A 200 11.32 -19.83 6.57
C ASP A 200 10.42 -19.06 7.55
N GLY A 201 10.55 -17.74 7.63
CA GLY A 201 9.73 -16.87 8.50
C GLY A 201 8.35 -16.64 7.91
N ILE A 202 7.53 -17.69 7.87
CA ILE A 202 6.18 -17.66 7.31
C ILE A 202 5.29 -18.70 7.98
N ILE A 203 4.08 -18.29 8.37
CA ILE A 203 3.01 -19.19 8.81
C ILE A 203 1.67 -18.75 8.22
N ASP A 204 0.71 -19.67 8.15
CA ASP A 204 -0.68 -19.27 7.99
C ASP A 204 -1.15 -18.66 9.34
N ALA A 205 -1.92 -17.56 9.30
CA ALA A 205 -2.21 -16.77 10.50
C ALA A 205 -2.99 -17.55 11.58
N ASN A 206 -3.71 -18.60 11.20
CA ASN A 206 -4.43 -19.50 12.09
C ASN A 206 -3.52 -20.41 12.93
N GLN A 207 -2.25 -20.50 12.59
CA GLN A 207 -1.21 -21.18 13.36
C GLN A 207 -0.60 -20.27 14.44
N SER A 208 -1.15 -19.07 14.62
CA SER A 208 -0.78 -18.12 15.68
C SER A 208 -1.97 -17.82 16.60
N GLY A 209 -1.70 -17.09 17.67
CA GLY A 209 -2.72 -16.46 18.51
C GLY A 209 -3.31 -15.17 17.93
N GLY A 210 -2.97 -14.77 16.69
CA GLY A 210 -3.54 -13.59 16.03
C GLY A 210 -2.82 -12.27 16.28
N TRP A 211 -1.66 -12.28 16.91
CA TRP A 211 -0.79 -11.11 17.03
C TRP A 211 0.70 -11.45 17.06
N SER A 212 1.53 -10.48 16.71
CA SER A 212 2.98 -10.51 16.88
C SER A 212 3.47 -9.16 17.40
N GLY A 213 4.64 -9.13 18.03
CA GLY A 213 5.18 -7.87 18.55
C GLY A 213 6.70 -7.83 18.64
N PHE A 214 7.20 -6.61 18.73
CA PHE A 214 8.61 -6.26 18.81
C PHE A 214 8.90 -5.49 20.07
N PHE A 215 9.87 -5.93 20.86
CA PHE A 215 10.11 -5.44 22.20
C PHE A 215 11.59 -5.16 22.44
N THR A 216 11.84 -4.25 23.38
CA THR A 216 13.20 -3.92 23.87
C THR A 216 13.90 -5.12 24.49
N ARG A 217 13.15 -6.06 25.08
CA ARG A 217 13.61 -7.34 25.66
C ARG A 217 12.43 -8.28 25.88
N ASN A 218 12.68 -9.57 26.14
CA ASN A 218 11.65 -10.52 26.54
C ASN A 218 11.36 -10.43 28.05
N ALA A 219 10.64 -9.39 28.49
CA ALA A 219 10.23 -9.21 29.88
C ALA A 219 8.86 -8.53 29.99
N PRO A 220 8.03 -8.81 31.01
CA PRO A 220 6.69 -8.22 31.15
C PRO A 220 6.66 -6.68 31.09
N GLU A 221 7.66 -6.01 31.65
CA GLU A 221 7.79 -4.54 31.68
C GLU A 221 8.41 -3.94 30.41
N ALA A 222 8.81 -4.78 29.44
CA ALA A 222 9.48 -4.32 28.24
C ALA A 222 8.49 -3.59 27.31
N TRP A 223 8.83 -2.35 26.96
CA TRP A 223 8.11 -1.59 25.95
C TRP A 223 8.32 -2.17 24.56
N GLY A 224 7.27 -2.10 23.74
CA GLY A 224 7.29 -2.55 22.37
C GLY A 224 6.09 -2.09 21.56
N VAL A 225 6.05 -2.57 20.32
CA VAL A 225 4.93 -2.39 19.39
C VAL A 225 4.43 -3.75 18.93
N ALA A 226 3.12 -3.95 18.95
CA ALA A 226 2.48 -5.18 18.49
C ALA A 226 1.47 -4.91 17.37
N LEU A 227 1.41 -5.84 16.42
CA LEU A 227 0.43 -5.88 15.34
C LEU A 227 -0.58 -6.99 15.62
N VAL A 228 -1.85 -6.60 15.78
CA VAL A 228 -2.97 -7.52 15.97
C VAL A 228 -3.69 -7.69 14.64
N PHE A 229 -3.46 -8.84 14.01
CA PHE A 229 -4.00 -9.20 12.69
C PHE A 229 -5.15 -10.23 12.80
N GLY A 230 -5.26 -10.88 13.94
CA GLY A 230 -6.27 -11.87 14.27
C GLY A 230 -6.08 -13.20 13.56
N ASN A 231 -6.79 -14.20 14.05
CA ASN A 231 -6.72 -15.60 13.61
C ASN A 231 -8.12 -16.22 13.48
N SER A 232 -9.19 -15.42 13.50
CA SER A 232 -10.56 -15.90 13.58
C SER A 232 -10.96 -16.78 12.38
N GLU A 233 -11.78 -17.79 12.63
CA GLU A 233 -12.35 -18.65 11.60
C GLU A 233 -13.12 -17.83 10.54
N GLN A 234 -13.80 -16.76 10.95
CA GLN A 234 -14.48 -15.85 10.04
C GLN A 234 -13.52 -15.24 9.01
N ASN A 235 -12.36 -14.75 9.45
CA ASN A 235 -11.36 -14.19 8.54
C ASN A 235 -10.79 -15.27 7.61
N GLN A 236 -10.57 -16.49 8.12
CA GLN A 236 -10.05 -17.61 7.31
C GLN A 236 -11.02 -18.06 6.22
N LYS A 237 -12.34 -18.03 6.49
CA LYS A 237 -13.37 -18.30 5.49
C LYS A 237 -13.42 -17.24 4.38
N ALA A 238 -13.11 -15.98 4.73
CA ALA A 238 -13.15 -14.86 3.81
C ALA A 238 -11.87 -14.74 2.97
N VAL A 239 -10.70 -14.93 3.58
CA VAL A 239 -9.38 -14.76 2.93
C VAL A 239 -8.37 -15.77 3.49
N LYS A 240 -7.46 -16.25 2.64
CA LYS A 240 -6.27 -16.95 3.14
C LYS A 240 -5.27 -15.92 3.68
N LEU A 241 -5.01 -15.95 4.98
CA LEU A 241 -4.13 -15.00 5.66
C LEU A 241 -2.81 -15.64 6.06
N ARG A 242 -1.70 -14.97 5.75
CA ARG A 242 -0.34 -15.35 6.17
C ARG A 242 0.29 -14.28 7.03
N TYR A 243 1.11 -14.69 7.99
CA TYR A 243 2.05 -13.81 8.67
C TYR A 243 3.47 -14.19 8.25
N ARG A 244 4.27 -13.19 7.90
CA ARG A 244 5.66 -13.37 7.44
C ARG A 244 6.59 -12.46 8.24
N TRP A 245 7.81 -12.90 8.48
CA TRP A 245 8.81 -12.11 9.16
C TRP A 245 10.24 -12.43 8.74
N GLY A 246 11.17 -11.56 9.11
CA GLY A 246 12.62 -11.78 8.97
C GLY A 246 13.41 -10.53 8.65
N TYR A 247 14.74 -10.63 8.64
CA TYR A 247 15.62 -9.51 8.33
C TYR A 247 15.60 -9.11 6.86
N ALA A 248 15.47 -7.81 6.61
CA ALA A 248 15.68 -7.25 5.28
C ALA A 248 17.18 -7.23 4.95
N GLY A 249 17.55 -7.67 3.74
CA GLY A 249 18.95 -7.72 3.31
C GLY A 249 19.75 -8.92 3.85
N GLY A 250 19.06 -9.95 4.36
CA GLY A 250 19.64 -11.20 4.83
C GLY A 250 20.12 -11.16 6.28
N LYS A 251 20.70 -12.27 6.76
CA LYS A 251 21.08 -12.47 8.18
C LYS A 251 22.01 -11.40 8.78
N LYS A 252 22.77 -10.68 7.95
CA LYS A 252 23.64 -9.58 8.40
C LYS A 252 22.86 -8.32 8.80
N ASN A 253 21.58 -8.23 8.45
CA ASN A 253 20.66 -7.13 8.76
C ASN A 253 21.29 -5.73 8.56
N ALA A 254 21.96 -5.51 7.43
CA ALA A 254 22.64 -4.24 7.15
C ALA A 254 21.68 -3.04 7.05
N ARG A 255 20.37 -3.30 6.94
CA ARG A 255 19.31 -2.30 6.91
C ARG A 255 18.79 -1.93 8.29
N ASP A 256 19.23 -2.64 9.34
CA ASP A 256 18.67 -2.56 10.68
C ASP A 256 17.14 -2.66 10.67
N TYR A 257 16.61 -3.59 9.88
CA TYR A 257 15.19 -3.71 9.59
C TYR A 257 14.75 -5.16 9.69
N PHE A 258 13.99 -5.45 10.74
CA PHE A 258 13.26 -6.70 10.86
C PHE A 258 11.85 -6.50 10.31
N VAL A 259 11.56 -7.14 9.17
CA VAL A 259 10.32 -7.02 8.43
C VAL A 259 9.26 -7.91 9.06
N SER A 260 8.02 -7.42 9.13
CA SER A 260 6.82 -8.20 9.42
C SER A 260 5.73 -7.84 8.43
N VAL A 261 5.02 -8.85 7.93
CA VAL A 261 3.98 -8.66 6.92
C VAL A 261 2.77 -9.51 7.24
N VAL A 262 1.60 -8.89 7.16
CA VAL A 262 0.32 -9.59 7.10
C VAL A 262 -0.10 -9.66 5.64
N ASN A 263 -0.28 -10.86 5.12
CA ASN A 263 -0.45 -11.14 3.70
C ASN A 263 -1.81 -11.81 3.42
N PRO A 264 -2.87 -11.03 3.17
CA PRO A 264 -4.11 -11.54 2.60
C PRO A 264 -3.87 -12.04 1.17
N ARG A 265 -4.37 -13.23 0.88
CA ARG A 265 -4.40 -13.84 -0.44
C ARG A 265 -5.84 -14.09 -0.84
N VAL A 266 -6.37 -13.18 -1.65
CA VAL A 266 -7.76 -13.17 -2.09
C VAL A 266 -7.84 -12.45 -3.44
N PRO A 267 -8.62 -12.93 -4.41
CA PRO A 267 -8.83 -12.21 -5.66
C PRO A 267 -9.65 -10.93 -5.43
N VAL A 268 -9.20 -9.82 -6.01
CA VAL A 268 -9.91 -8.53 -6.06
C VAL A 268 -9.93 -8.06 -7.51
N GLY A 269 -11.05 -8.29 -8.18
CA GLY A 269 -11.28 -7.90 -9.57
C GLY A 269 -11.75 -6.46 -9.72
N LYS A 270 -12.13 -6.09 -10.95
CA LYS A 270 -12.66 -4.76 -11.29
C LYS A 270 -13.85 -4.39 -10.40
N ASN A 271 -13.83 -3.16 -9.89
CA ASN A 271 -14.79 -2.55 -8.99
C ASN A 271 -14.97 -3.25 -7.62
N GLN A 272 -14.08 -4.18 -7.28
CA GLN A 272 -14.07 -4.81 -5.97
C GLN A 272 -13.13 -4.06 -5.01
N THR A 273 -13.41 -4.17 -3.72
CA THR A 273 -12.62 -3.55 -2.66
C THR A 273 -12.26 -4.58 -1.61
N LEU A 274 -10.97 -4.74 -1.32
CA LEU A 274 -10.53 -5.46 -0.13
C LEU A 274 -10.54 -4.52 1.07
N ASN A 275 -11.37 -4.84 2.06
CA ASN A 275 -11.45 -4.12 3.32
C ASN A 275 -10.69 -4.90 4.39
N VAL A 276 -9.83 -4.19 5.14
CA VAL A 276 -9.01 -4.75 6.21
C VAL A 276 -9.13 -3.89 7.45
N ARG A 277 -9.37 -4.50 8.61
CA ARG A 277 -9.24 -3.86 9.93
C ARG A 277 -8.28 -4.63 10.81
N ILE A 278 -7.25 -3.95 11.30
CA ILE A 278 -6.21 -4.47 12.20
C ILE A 278 -5.85 -3.40 13.23
N TYR A 279 -5.05 -3.77 14.23
CA TYR A 279 -4.68 -2.86 15.31
C TYR A 279 -3.18 -2.86 15.58
N ILE A 280 -2.68 -1.71 16.02
CA ILE A 280 -1.33 -1.55 16.56
C ILE A 280 -1.46 -1.18 18.03
N ILE A 281 -0.71 -1.85 18.89
CA ILE A 281 -0.59 -1.52 20.31
C ILE A 281 0.85 -1.08 20.59
N VAL A 282 1.02 0.07 21.23
CA VAL A 282 2.31 0.53 21.78
C VAL A 282 2.18 0.52 23.30
N ASP A 283 2.82 -0.44 23.95
CA ASP A 283 2.72 -0.64 25.40
C ASP A 283 3.83 -1.57 25.91
N GLN A 284 3.84 -1.84 27.22
CA GLN A 284 4.61 -2.92 27.83
C GLN A 284 4.00 -4.29 27.49
N LEU A 285 4.87 -5.30 27.33
CA LEU A 285 4.49 -6.67 26.96
C LEU A 285 3.33 -7.25 27.81
N LYS A 286 3.34 -7.03 29.13
CA LYS A 286 2.28 -7.50 30.05
C LYS A 286 0.89 -6.95 29.74
N ASN A 287 0.81 -5.75 29.16
CA ASN A 287 -0.45 -5.09 28.81
C ASN A 287 -0.90 -5.50 27.40
N ILE A 288 0.06 -5.69 26.48
CA ILE A 288 -0.21 -6.06 25.09
C ILE A 288 -0.94 -7.40 24.99
N SER A 289 -0.48 -8.43 25.70
CA SER A 289 -1.08 -9.77 25.61
C SER A 289 -2.58 -9.74 25.91
N ARG A 290 -2.95 -9.07 27.00
CA ARG A 290 -4.35 -8.89 27.41
C ARG A 290 -5.16 -8.06 26.41
N ARG A 291 -4.63 -6.92 25.96
CA ARG A 291 -5.33 -6.04 25.00
C ARG A 291 -5.52 -6.72 23.64
N ALA A 292 -4.55 -7.52 23.20
CA ALA A 292 -4.64 -8.25 21.95
C ALA A 292 -5.81 -9.24 21.94
N GLU A 293 -6.05 -9.96 23.04
CA GLU A 293 -7.19 -10.89 23.20
C GLU A 293 -8.54 -10.21 22.91
N ASP A 294 -8.74 -8.98 23.37
CA ASP A 294 -9.96 -8.21 23.14
C ASP A 294 -10.09 -7.67 21.69
N LEU A 295 -8.98 -7.56 20.97
CA LEU A 295 -8.91 -6.96 19.63
C LEU A 295 -8.89 -8.00 18.52
N ILE A 296 -8.37 -9.21 18.75
CA ILE A 296 -8.34 -10.31 17.78
C ILE A 296 -9.72 -10.57 17.17
N PRO A 297 -10.82 -10.70 17.95
CA PRO A 297 -12.14 -10.94 17.39
C PRO A 297 -12.71 -9.75 16.62
N LYS A 298 -12.05 -8.58 16.66
CA LYS A 298 -12.47 -7.35 15.97
C LYS A 298 -11.66 -7.08 14.71
N THR A 299 -10.66 -7.90 14.37
CA THR A 299 -9.97 -7.79 13.08
C THR A 299 -10.87 -8.32 11.97
N ARG A 300 -10.81 -7.71 10.79
CA ARG A 300 -11.71 -8.05 9.68
C ARG A 300 -10.96 -8.07 8.36
N TYR A 301 -11.28 -9.05 7.53
CA TYR A 301 -10.88 -9.12 6.13
C TYR A 301 -12.07 -9.54 5.31
N HIS A 302 -12.43 -8.77 4.27
CA HIS A 302 -13.45 -9.19 3.32
C HIS A 302 -13.31 -8.43 2.01
N VAL A 303 -13.73 -9.07 0.92
CA VAL A 303 -13.89 -8.41 -0.37
C VAL A 303 -15.35 -7.99 -0.53
N SER A 304 -15.58 -6.74 -0.87
CA SER A 304 -16.91 -6.18 -1.11
C SER A 304 -17.02 -5.65 -2.53
N SER A 305 -18.21 -5.79 -3.12
CA SER A 305 -18.66 -5.05 -4.30
C SER A 305 -19.94 -4.33 -3.89
N LEU A 306 -19.99 -3.00 -3.99
CA LEU A 306 -21.19 -2.27 -3.61
C LEU A 306 -22.17 -2.24 -4.77
N GLU A 307 -23.43 -2.56 -4.50
CA GLU A 307 -24.52 -2.41 -5.46
C GLU A 307 -25.06 -0.98 -5.48
N LYS A 308 -24.98 -0.28 -4.34
CA LYS A 308 -25.53 1.05 -4.14
C LYS A 308 -24.51 1.95 -3.46
N SER A 309 -24.58 3.23 -3.80
CA SER A 309 -23.70 4.26 -3.28
C SER A 309 -24.50 5.55 -3.07
N PRO A 310 -24.23 6.33 -2.00
CA PRO A 310 -24.84 7.62 -1.80
C PRO A 310 -24.58 8.53 -3.02
N PRO A 311 -25.59 9.25 -3.49
CA PRO A 311 -25.40 10.24 -4.54
C PRO A 311 -24.49 11.37 -4.03
N LEU A 312 -23.67 11.90 -4.93
CA LEU A 312 -22.73 12.97 -4.68
C LEU A 312 -22.80 13.97 -5.84
N THR A 313 -23.25 15.19 -5.56
CA THR A 313 -23.18 16.27 -6.54
C THR A 313 -21.89 17.07 -6.34
N VAL A 314 -21.10 17.24 -7.40
CA VAL A 314 -19.86 18.02 -7.36
C VAL A 314 -19.91 19.13 -8.39
N GLU A 315 -19.74 20.37 -7.94
CA GLU A 315 -19.50 21.50 -8.83
C GLU A 315 -18.05 21.45 -9.33
N CYS A 316 -17.88 21.55 -10.64
CA CYS A 316 -16.58 21.47 -11.28
C CYS A 316 -16.46 22.53 -12.37
N GLU A 317 -15.31 23.20 -12.38
CA GLU A 317 -14.86 24.11 -13.43
C GLU A 317 -13.50 23.62 -13.92
N ALA A 318 -13.52 23.07 -15.13
CA ALA A 318 -12.38 22.50 -15.83
C ALA A 318 -12.54 22.77 -17.33
N GLU A 319 -11.45 22.71 -18.09
CA GLU A 319 -11.45 23.00 -19.52
C GLU A 319 -12.43 22.13 -20.31
N ASN A 320 -12.58 20.87 -19.90
CA ASN A 320 -13.44 19.91 -20.56
C ASN A 320 -14.80 19.71 -19.89
N TYR A 321 -15.08 20.43 -18.79
CA TYR A 321 -16.33 20.31 -18.07
C TYR A 321 -16.60 21.53 -17.18
N VAL A 322 -17.76 22.15 -17.36
CA VAL A 322 -18.27 23.21 -16.48
C VAL A 322 -19.68 22.86 -16.05
N GLY A 323 -19.92 22.76 -14.74
CA GLY A 323 -21.25 22.51 -14.19
C GLY A 323 -21.27 21.53 -13.02
N LYS A 324 -22.42 20.86 -12.85
CA LYS A 324 -22.68 19.91 -11.76
C LYS A 324 -22.56 18.47 -12.24
N LEU A 325 -21.55 17.77 -11.73
CA LEU A 325 -21.40 16.33 -11.90
C LEU A 325 -22.31 15.60 -10.90
N GLN A 326 -23.12 14.66 -11.39
CA GLN A 326 -23.87 13.72 -10.56
C GLN A 326 -23.09 12.40 -10.49
N LEU A 327 -22.50 12.15 -9.32
CA LEU A 327 -21.58 11.04 -9.08
C LEU A 327 -22.10 10.18 -7.92
N SER A 328 -21.40 9.08 -7.68
CA SER A 328 -21.51 8.25 -6.49
C SER A 328 -20.33 8.50 -5.55
N ALA A 329 -20.57 8.51 -4.24
CA ALA A 329 -19.51 8.73 -3.24
C ALA A 329 -18.54 7.53 -3.10
N TRP A 330 -19.09 6.33 -3.23
CA TRP A 330 -18.37 5.05 -3.21
C TRP A 330 -18.44 4.34 -4.57
N PRO A 331 -17.46 3.48 -4.89
CA PRO A 331 -17.50 2.70 -6.12
C PRO A 331 -18.60 1.65 -6.08
N THR A 332 -19.36 1.54 -7.17
CA THR A 332 -20.30 0.45 -7.44
C THR A 332 -19.83 -0.41 -8.61
N ALA A 333 -20.49 -1.55 -8.83
CA ALA A 333 -20.33 -2.30 -10.08
C ALA A 333 -20.60 -1.39 -11.30
N GLY A 334 -19.72 -1.44 -12.32
CA GLY A 334 -19.85 -0.62 -13.53
C GLY A 334 -19.60 0.88 -13.30
N SER A 335 -18.93 1.24 -12.21
CA SER A 335 -18.52 2.62 -11.98
C SER A 335 -17.03 2.81 -12.28
N ARG A 336 -16.63 4.04 -12.55
CA ARG A 336 -15.22 4.42 -12.68
C ARG A 336 -14.93 5.73 -11.94
N PRO A 337 -13.76 5.86 -11.31
CA PRO A 337 -13.42 7.08 -10.60
C PRO A 337 -13.21 8.24 -11.59
N LEU A 338 -13.69 9.41 -11.23
CA LEU A 338 -13.36 10.66 -11.90
C LEU A 338 -12.42 11.50 -11.03
N PHE A 339 -11.38 12.02 -11.65
CA PHE A 339 -10.35 12.81 -11.00
C PHE A 339 -10.32 14.22 -11.57
N LEU A 340 -9.96 15.18 -10.72
CA LEU A 340 -9.53 16.49 -11.17
C LEU A 340 -8.00 16.50 -11.19
N VAL A 341 -7.44 16.87 -12.33
CA VAL A 341 -5.99 16.99 -12.52
C VAL A 341 -5.66 18.34 -13.14
N ARG A 342 -4.42 18.79 -12.98
CA ARG A 342 -3.89 19.98 -13.64
C ARG A 342 -2.70 19.61 -14.53
N GLN A 343 -2.74 20.05 -15.78
CA GLN A 343 -1.61 19.93 -16.68
C GLN A 343 -0.60 21.03 -16.33
N ARG A 344 0.61 20.66 -15.88
CA ARG A 344 1.58 21.65 -15.38
C ARG A 344 2.05 22.64 -16.44
N ALA A 345 2.17 22.21 -17.70
CA ALA A 345 2.65 23.06 -18.79
C ALA A 345 1.73 24.25 -19.09
N THR A 346 0.42 24.08 -18.93
CA THR A 346 -0.58 25.11 -19.26
C THR A 346 -1.26 25.70 -18.03
N GLY A 347 -1.13 25.07 -16.86
CA GLY A 347 -1.85 25.43 -15.63
C GLY A 347 -3.33 25.04 -15.64
N LYS A 348 -3.81 24.46 -16.75
CA LYS A 348 -5.23 24.16 -16.98
C LYS A 348 -5.68 22.89 -16.24
N THR A 349 -6.93 22.90 -15.77
CA THR A 349 -7.55 21.77 -15.05
C THR A 349 -8.45 20.94 -15.97
N PHE A 350 -8.48 19.63 -15.73
CA PHE A 350 -9.26 18.66 -16.50
C PHE A 350 -9.92 17.65 -15.58
N VAL A 351 -11.15 17.26 -15.92
CA VAL A 351 -11.82 16.07 -15.38
C VAL A 351 -11.40 14.87 -16.21
N THR A 352 -10.95 13.78 -15.58
CA THR A 352 -10.51 12.58 -16.30
C THR A 352 -10.73 11.32 -15.47
N ASP A 353 -10.94 10.19 -16.14
CA ASP A 353 -10.84 8.84 -15.57
C ASP A 353 -9.47 8.18 -15.83
N ASP A 354 -8.58 8.86 -16.55
CA ASP A 354 -7.21 8.42 -16.83
C ASP A 354 -6.17 9.32 -16.16
N LEU A 355 -5.65 8.88 -15.01
CA LEU A 355 -4.55 9.55 -14.28
C LEU A 355 -3.20 9.57 -15.04
N TYR A 356 -3.10 8.90 -16.18
CA TYR A 356 -1.94 8.93 -17.08
C TYR A 356 -2.16 9.83 -18.31
N ALA A 357 -3.28 10.54 -18.42
CA ALA A 357 -3.65 11.31 -19.61
C ALA A 357 -2.48 12.16 -20.15
N PHE A 358 -1.84 12.93 -19.27
CA PHE A 358 -0.73 13.83 -19.62
C PHE A 358 0.68 13.27 -19.39
N ALA A 359 0.81 12.00 -18.97
CA ALA A 359 2.09 11.37 -18.73
C ALA A 359 2.88 11.20 -20.05
N SER A 360 4.21 11.35 -19.99
CA SER A 360 5.10 10.93 -21.08
C SER A 360 4.94 9.43 -21.36
N ARG A 361 5.10 9.11 -22.65
CA ARG A 361 5.00 7.77 -23.20
C ARG A 361 6.25 7.49 -24.04
N ASP A 362 7.02 6.47 -23.66
CA ASP A 362 8.22 6.03 -24.38
C ASP A 362 8.14 4.54 -24.72
N ASP A 363 8.98 4.08 -25.65
CA ASP A 363 9.17 2.65 -25.92
C ASP A 363 9.81 1.95 -24.70
N PHE A 364 9.25 0.80 -24.31
CA PHE A 364 9.82 -0.04 -23.25
C PHE A 364 10.95 -0.95 -23.74
N SER A 365 11.13 -1.09 -25.06
CA SER A 365 12.17 -1.95 -25.64
C SER A 365 13.61 -1.70 -25.14
N PRO A 366 14.03 -0.47 -24.76
CA PRO A 366 15.35 -0.25 -24.16
C PRO A 366 15.57 -1.00 -22.83
N TYR A 367 14.50 -1.29 -22.10
CA TYR A 367 14.52 -2.04 -20.84
C TYR A 367 14.23 -3.52 -21.06
N HIS A 368 13.33 -3.83 -21.99
CA HIS A 368 12.94 -5.19 -22.31
C HIS A 368 12.58 -5.35 -23.80
N PRO A 369 13.55 -5.69 -24.66
CA PRO A 369 13.36 -5.78 -26.12
C PRO A 369 12.18 -6.63 -26.58
N ALA A 370 11.82 -7.69 -25.84
CA ALA A 370 10.66 -8.54 -26.16
C ALA A 370 9.29 -7.83 -26.09
N TYR A 371 9.23 -6.62 -25.51
CA TYR A 371 8.01 -5.80 -25.41
C TYR A 371 7.97 -4.64 -26.42
N LYS A 372 8.88 -4.60 -27.40
CA LYS A 372 8.87 -3.57 -28.45
C LYS A 372 7.50 -3.49 -29.12
N GLY A 373 6.91 -2.29 -29.13
CA GLY A 373 5.60 -2.03 -29.75
C GLY A 373 4.40 -2.67 -29.06
N ARG A 374 4.55 -3.31 -27.89
CA ARG A 374 3.42 -3.92 -27.16
C ARG A 374 2.68 -2.93 -26.27
N ALA A 375 3.41 -2.14 -25.51
CA ALA A 375 2.85 -1.11 -24.62
C ALA A 375 3.90 -0.03 -24.33
N PRO A 376 3.52 1.25 -24.28
CA PRO A 376 4.44 2.31 -23.89
C PRO A 376 4.71 2.25 -22.38
N VAL A 377 5.91 2.66 -21.99
CA VAL A 377 6.18 3.11 -20.62
C VAL A 377 5.34 4.34 -20.36
N VAL A 378 4.64 4.38 -19.23
CA VAL A 378 3.94 5.58 -18.77
C VAL A 378 4.59 6.13 -17.51
N ARG A 379 4.87 7.44 -17.48
CA ARG A 379 5.54 8.09 -16.34
C ARG A 379 4.64 9.11 -15.65
N PRO A 380 3.79 8.69 -14.70
CA PRO A 380 2.98 9.62 -13.91
C PRO A 380 3.82 10.54 -13.01
N TYR A 381 5.11 10.23 -12.85
CA TYR A 381 6.09 10.92 -12.01
C TYR A 381 6.99 11.89 -12.79
N ASP A 382 6.70 12.17 -14.07
CA ASP A 382 7.51 13.07 -14.92
C ASP A 382 7.25 14.56 -14.67
N GLY A 383 6.37 14.89 -13.71
CA GLY A 383 6.02 16.26 -13.37
C GLY A 383 5.07 16.94 -14.37
N LYS A 384 4.52 16.25 -15.38
CA LYS A 384 3.58 16.88 -16.33
C LYS A 384 2.16 17.02 -15.77
N THR A 385 1.81 16.18 -14.80
CA THR A 385 0.49 16.16 -14.16
C THR A 385 0.60 16.53 -12.69
N GLU A 386 -0.29 17.39 -12.24
CA GLU A 386 -0.60 17.60 -10.83
C GLU A 386 -1.95 16.95 -10.53
N TYR A 387 -1.96 16.06 -9.54
CA TYR A 387 -3.12 15.27 -9.14
C TYR A 387 -3.84 16.02 -8.01
N LEU A 388 -5.05 16.50 -8.26
CA LEU A 388 -5.72 17.42 -7.33
C LEU A 388 -6.68 16.71 -6.38
N LYS A 389 -7.60 15.91 -6.91
CA LYS A 389 -8.59 15.19 -6.09
C LYS A 389 -9.34 14.09 -6.84
N LEU A 390 -9.89 13.14 -6.10
CA LEU A 390 -11.00 12.30 -6.56
C LEU A 390 -12.30 13.12 -6.44
N LEU A 391 -13.09 13.17 -7.52
CA LEU A 391 -14.40 13.83 -7.54
C LEU A 391 -15.52 12.89 -7.10
N GLY A 392 -15.40 11.60 -7.40
CA GLY A 392 -16.40 10.58 -7.11
C GLY A 392 -16.35 9.49 -8.17
N PHE A 393 -17.41 8.70 -8.25
CA PHE A 393 -17.52 7.60 -9.21
C PHE A 393 -18.66 7.86 -10.18
N ALA A 394 -18.36 7.84 -11.47
CA ALA A 394 -19.35 7.95 -12.53
C ALA A 394 -19.80 6.57 -13.01
N GLY A 395 -21.05 6.46 -13.44
CA GLY A 395 -21.55 5.27 -14.13
C GLY A 395 -20.96 5.11 -15.52
N ASP A 396 -21.08 3.91 -16.09
CA ASP A 396 -20.59 3.59 -17.43
C ASP A 396 -21.20 4.47 -18.54
N ASP A 397 -22.40 5.01 -18.32
CA ASP A 397 -23.13 5.91 -19.22
C ASP A 397 -22.58 7.35 -19.27
N PHE A 398 -21.77 7.74 -18.29
CA PHE A 398 -21.13 9.05 -18.28
C PHE A 398 -20.09 9.15 -19.41
N SER A 399 -19.98 10.31 -20.06
CA SER A 399 -18.96 10.55 -21.09
C SER A 399 -18.23 11.89 -20.87
N LEU A 400 -16.92 11.88 -21.13
CA LEU A 400 -16.06 13.06 -21.08
C LEU A 400 -15.51 13.33 -22.47
N LYS A 401 -15.48 14.60 -22.89
CA LYS A 401 -14.72 15.01 -24.08
C LYS A 401 -13.32 15.36 -23.64
N MET A 402 -12.33 14.51 -23.89
CA MET A 402 -10.92 14.87 -23.66
C MET A 402 -10.35 15.59 -24.88
N PRO A 403 -9.70 16.75 -24.73
CA PRO A 403 -9.05 17.40 -25.85
C PRO A 403 -7.89 16.52 -26.38
N GLY A 404 -7.89 16.24 -27.69
CA GLY A 404 -6.85 15.47 -28.37
C GLY A 404 -7.00 13.95 -28.31
N HIS A 405 -8.10 13.43 -27.76
CA HIS A 405 -8.46 12.00 -27.83
C HIS A 405 -9.74 11.85 -28.67
N ASP A 406 -9.57 11.70 -29.99
CA ASP A 406 -10.66 11.27 -30.85
C ASP A 406 -10.98 9.79 -30.52
N GLY A 407 -12.07 9.56 -29.78
CA GLY A 407 -12.96 8.41 -29.95
C GLY A 407 -12.44 6.98 -29.73
N ALA A 408 -11.28 6.74 -29.12
CA ALA A 408 -10.85 5.37 -28.81
C ALA A 408 -11.46 4.88 -27.49
N HIS A 409 -12.65 4.28 -27.54
CA HIS A 409 -13.06 3.34 -26.51
C HIS A 409 -12.00 2.24 -26.41
N HIS A 410 -11.23 2.23 -25.32
CA HIS A 410 -10.23 1.21 -25.08
C HIS A 410 -10.92 -0.11 -24.72
N SER A 411 -11.19 -0.93 -25.73
CA SER A 411 -11.32 -2.37 -25.56
C SER A 411 -9.93 -2.96 -25.30
N ASP A 412 -9.67 -3.37 -24.07
CA ASP A 412 -8.50 -4.20 -23.74
C ASP A 412 -8.58 -5.52 -24.52
N PRO A 413 -7.53 -5.95 -25.24
CA PRO A 413 -7.55 -7.25 -25.89
C PRO A 413 -7.36 -8.35 -24.84
N SER A 414 -8.47 -8.99 -24.46
CA SER A 414 -8.45 -10.24 -23.71
C SER A 414 -7.89 -11.37 -24.57
N GLY A 415 -6.97 -12.17 -24.03
CA GLY A 415 -6.77 -13.53 -24.50
C GLY A 415 -5.32 -14.02 -24.54
N SER A 416 -4.85 -14.60 -23.44
CA SER A 416 -4.21 -15.92 -23.48
C SER A 416 -4.01 -16.45 -22.06
N SER A 417 -4.54 -17.63 -21.81
CA SER A 417 -4.46 -18.35 -20.55
C SER A 417 -3.02 -18.77 -20.23
N PRO A 418 -2.53 -18.63 -18.99
CA PRO A 418 -1.30 -19.30 -18.58
C PRO A 418 -1.61 -20.59 -17.81
N GLN A 419 -0.90 -21.65 -18.21
CA GLN A 419 -0.79 -22.94 -17.54
C GLN A 419 -0.38 -22.78 -16.06
N GLU A 420 -0.96 -23.62 -15.21
CA GLU A 420 -0.56 -23.80 -13.82
C GLU A 420 0.93 -24.14 -13.73
N ASN A 421 1.71 -23.25 -13.08
CA ASN A 421 2.99 -23.61 -12.53
C ASN A 421 3.07 -23.10 -11.09
N SER A 422 3.23 -24.04 -10.17
CA SER A 422 3.41 -23.82 -8.74
C SER A 422 4.71 -23.04 -8.48
N LEU A 423 4.60 -21.80 -8.01
CA LEU A 423 5.75 -20.96 -7.67
C LEU A 423 5.98 -20.97 -6.15
N HIS A 424 6.90 -21.84 -5.72
CA HIS A 424 7.69 -21.64 -4.51
C HIS A 424 8.86 -20.70 -4.83
N GLY A 425 9.07 -19.71 -3.97
CA GLY A 425 10.32 -18.94 -3.93
C GLY A 425 10.31 -17.62 -4.71
N ILE A 426 9.65 -16.60 -4.17
CA ILE A 426 10.02 -15.21 -4.46
C ILE A 426 11.28 -14.90 -3.62
N ARG A 427 12.46 -15.09 -4.20
CA ARG A 427 13.73 -14.55 -3.70
C ARG A 427 13.91 -13.14 -4.26
N ARG A 428 14.05 -12.15 -3.38
CA ARG A 428 14.70 -10.86 -3.66
C ARG A 428 15.91 -10.72 -2.76
#